data_AF-Q92IG0-F1
#
_entry.id   AF-Q92IG0-F1
#
_cell.length_a   1.000
_cell.length_b   1.000
_cell.length_c   1.000
_cell.angle_alpha   90.00
_cell.angle_beta   90.00
_cell.angle_gamma   90.00
#
_symmetry.space_group_name_H-M   'P 1'
#
loop_
_entity.id
_entity.type
_entity.pdbx_description
1 polymer ?
#
loop_
_entity_poly.entity_id
_entity_poly.type
_entity_poly.pdbx_seq_one_letter_code
_entity_poly.pdbx_strand_id
1 'polypeptide(L)'
;MLEEIYNDGERLILGATYDVLKVMRHKSSYKIFKKIIEADILNSPLMLNQKIKILDIGCGTGHGTFMLSDILGVEITAIDISKESIIYAEQNCGASNI
;
A
#
# COMPACT_ATOMS: atom_id res chain seq x y z
N MET A 1 -19.96 -2.87 6.48
CA MET A 1 -18.57 -2.39 6.28
C MET A 1 -17.53 -3.44 6.67
N LEU A 2 -17.30 -3.73 7.96
CA LEU A 2 -16.32 -4.76 8.36
C LEU A 2 -16.65 -6.17 7.82
N GLU A 3 -17.91 -6.59 7.86
CA GLU A 3 -18.38 -7.86 7.29
C GLU A 3 -18.26 -7.92 5.75
N GLU A 4 -18.30 -6.78 5.07
CA GLU A 4 -18.24 -6.72 3.59
C GLU A 4 -16.79 -6.71 3.08
N ILE A 5 -15.85 -6.26 3.91
CA ILE A 5 -14.40 -6.30 3.65
C ILE A 5 -13.80 -7.64 4.14
N TYR A 6 -14.53 -8.34 5.00
CA TYR A 6 -14.10 -9.64 5.50
C TYR A 6 -14.07 -10.67 4.36
N ASN A 7 -12.87 -11.12 4.02
CA ASN A 7 -12.63 -12.12 2.98
C ASN A 7 -11.99 -13.35 3.60
N ASP A 8 -12.69 -14.02 4.53
CA ASP A 8 -12.20 -15.21 5.26
C ASP A 8 -10.80 -15.02 5.90
N GLY A 9 -10.53 -13.79 6.35
CA GLY A 9 -9.26 -13.40 6.93
C GLY A 9 -8.09 -13.26 5.95
N GLU A 10 -8.30 -13.29 4.62
CA GLU A 10 -7.24 -13.02 3.64
C GLU A 10 -6.87 -11.54 3.57
N ARG A 11 -7.84 -10.63 3.73
CA ARG A 11 -7.56 -9.19 3.79
C ARG A 11 -7.00 -8.80 5.15
N LEU A 12 -5.99 -7.93 5.13
CA LEU A 12 -5.52 -7.25 6.34
C LEU A 12 -6.54 -6.16 6.71
N ILE A 13 -7.11 -6.25 7.90
CA ILE A 13 -8.04 -5.27 8.45
C ILE A 13 -7.47 -4.81 9.79
N LEU A 14 -7.37 -3.48 9.97
CA LEU A 14 -6.79 -2.88 11.16
C LEU A 14 -7.65 -3.24 12.39
N GLY A 15 -7.03 -3.81 13.42
CA GLY A 15 -7.74 -4.24 14.63
C GLY A 15 -8.59 -5.51 14.49
N ALA A 16 -8.57 -6.19 13.34
CA ALA A 16 -9.27 -7.47 13.15
C ALA A 16 -8.35 -8.60 12.68
N THR A 17 -7.29 -8.30 11.92
CA THR A 17 -6.30 -9.32 11.53
C THR A 17 -5.18 -9.41 12.55
N TYR A 18 -5.11 -10.52 13.28
CA TYR A 18 -4.10 -10.78 14.31
C TYR A 18 -3.06 -11.85 13.91
N ASP A 19 -3.24 -12.50 12.75
CA ASP A 19 -2.30 -13.52 12.26
C ASP A 19 -1.02 -12.86 11.72
N VAL A 20 0.07 -13.06 12.45
CA VAL A 20 1.40 -12.52 12.15
C VAL A 20 1.94 -13.01 10.79
N LEU A 21 1.67 -14.26 10.40
CA LEU A 21 2.13 -14.79 9.11
C LEU A 21 1.40 -14.11 7.95
N LYS A 22 0.11 -13.83 8.10
CA LYS A 22 -0.65 -13.06 7.10
C LYS A 22 -0.17 -11.62 7.02
N VAL A 23 0.12 -10.99 8.16
CA VAL A 23 0.71 -9.64 8.17
C VAL A 23 2.07 -9.62 7.46
N MET A 24 2.93 -10.60 7.71
CA MET A 24 4.21 -10.71 7.04
C MET A 24 4.05 -10.94 5.53
N ARG A 25 3.19 -11.87 5.10
CA ARG A 25 2.98 -12.16 3.68
C ARG A 25 2.62 -10.90 2.90
N HIS A 26 1.62 -10.15 3.38
CA HIS A 26 1.11 -8.97 2.67
C HIS A 26 2.01 -7.74 2.78
N LYS A 27 2.84 -7.62 3.83
CA LYS A 27 3.77 -6.47 3.98
C LYS A 27 5.15 -6.71 3.36
N SER A 28 5.54 -7.98 3.18
CA SER A 28 6.92 -8.33 2.79
C SER A 28 7.30 -7.83 1.40
N SER A 29 6.42 -8.00 0.40
CA SER A 29 6.66 -7.53 -0.97
C SER A 29 6.79 -6.02 -1.04
N TYR A 30 5.82 -5.28 -0.49
CA TYR A 30 5.85 -3.81 -0.42
C TYR A 30 7.10 -3.28 0.27
N LYS A 31 7.54 -3.92 1.37
CA LYS A 31 8.78 -3.54 2.06
C LYS A 31 10.03 -3.76 1.22
N ILE A 32 10.08 -4.84 0.42
CA ILE A 32 11.20 -5.11 -0.48
C ILE A 32 11.25 -4.06 -1.58
N PHE A 33 10.12 -3.81 -2.27
CA PHE A 33 10.06 -2.83 -3.35
C PHE A 33 10.36 -1.41 -2.86
N LYS A 34 9.81 -1.02 -1.70
CA LYS A 34 10.14 0.26 -1.06
C LYS A 34 11.66 0.44 -0.89
N LYS A 35 12.34 -0.56 -0.33
CA LYS A 35 13.79 -0.51 -0.13
C LYS A 35 14.58 -0.41 -1.43
N ILE A 36 14.14 -1.10 -2.48
CA ILE A 36 14.79 -1.03 -3.80
C ILE A 36 14.63 0.38 -4.37
N ILE A 37 13.42 0.93 -4.37
CA ILE A 37 13.16 2.28 -4.88
C ILE A 37 13.96 3.33 -4.09
N GLU A 38 13.99 3.23 -2.75
CA GLU A 38 14.79 4.12 -1.90
C GLU A 38 16.29 4.01 -2.21
N ALA A 39 16.81 2.81 -2.45
CA ALA A 39 18.20 2.61 -2.84
C ALA A 39 18.50 3.21 -4.22
N ASP A 40 17.59 3.08 -5.18
CA ASP A 40 17.73 3.66 -6.52
C ASP A 40 17.74 5.19 -6.46
N ILE A 41 16.89 5.81 -5.61
CA ILE A 41 16.90 7.25 -5.35
C ILE A 41 18.24 7.68 -4.74
N LEU A 42 18.77 6.93 -3.78
CA LEU A 42 20.07 7.25 -3.16
C LEU A 42 21.21 7.17 -4.16
N ASN A 43 21.17 6.20 -5.08
CA ASN A 43 22.18 6.03 -6.13
C ASN A 43 22.03 7.03 -7.28
N SER A 44 20.81 7.54 -7.51
CA SER A 44 20.52 8.53 -8.56
C SER A 44 19.50 9.57 -8.08
N PRO A 45 19.94 10.59 -7.31
CA PRO A 45 19.03 11.60 -6.75
C PRO A 45 18.26 12.41 -7.81
N LEU A 46 18.76 12.44 -9.05
CA LEU A 46 18.09 13.07 -10.19
C LEU A 46 16.73 12.44 -10.52
N MET A 47 16.47 11.20 -10.07
CA MET A 47 15.16 10.55 -10.22
C MET A 47 14.04 11.33 -9.54
N LEU A 48 14.34 12.07 -8.46
CA LEU A 48 13.35 12.91 -7.78
C LEU A 48 12.82 14.05 -8.68
N ASN A 49 13.62 14.51 -9.64
CA ASN A 49 13.19 15.55 -10.60
C ASN A 49 12.17 15.02 -11.60
N GLN A 50 12.10 13.70 -11.79
CA GLN A 50 11.21 13.07 -12.77
C GLN A 50 9.83 12.72 -12.20
N LYS A 51 9.62 12.87 -10.89
CA LYS A 51 8.46 12.38 -10.11
C LYS A 51 8.27 10.86 -10.26
N ILE A 52 8.34 10.14 -9.15
CA ILE A 52 8.20 8.68 -9.15
C ILE A 52 6.71 8.34 -9.16
N LYS A 53 6.24 7.58 -10.14
CA LYS A 53 4.83 7.18 -10.24
C LYS A 53 4.67 5.68 -10.01
N ILE A 54 3.75 5.30 -9.14
CA ILE A 54 3.42 3.91 -8.84
C ILE A 54 1.94 3.64 -9.14
N LEU A 55 1.68 2.56 -9.87
CA LEU A 55 0.33 2.00 -10.03
C LEU A 55 0.23 0.73 -9.17
N ASP A 56 -0.57 0.77 -8.11
CA ASP A 56 -0.78 -0.35 -7.18
C ASP A 56 -2.09 -1.07 -7.52
N ILE A 57 -1.99 -2.18 -8.25
CA ILE A 57 -3.13 -2.96 -8.73
C ILE A 57 -3.50 -4.05 -7.71
N GLY A 58 -4.75 -4.07 -7.28
CA GLY A 58 -5.21 -4.94 -6.20
C GLY A 58 -4.72 -4.44 -4.85
N CYS A 59 -4.80 -3.13 -4.62
CA CYS A 59 -4.30 -2.48 -3.41
C CYS A 59 -5.00 -2.92 -2.11
N GLY A 60 -6.13 -3.62 -2.24
CA GLY A 60 -6.91 -4.14 -1.15
C GLY A 60 -7.35 -3.04 -0.19
N THR A 61 -7.08 -3.24 1.09
CA THR A 61 -7.40 -2.29 2.16
C THR A 61 -6.37 -1.17 2.33
N GLY A 62 -5.42 -1.03 1.39
CA GLY A 62 -4.50 0.11 1.30
C GLY A 62 -3.23 0.01 2.16
N HIS A 63 -3.01 -1.07 2.91
CA HIS A 63 -1.84 -1.20 3.79
C HIS A 63 -0.49 -1.16 3.06
N GLY A 64 -0.42 -1.81 1.89
CA GLY A 64 0.79 -1.82 1.06
C GLY A 64 1.02 -0.45 0.42
N THR A 65 -0.04 0.13 -0.15
CA THR A 65 -0.06 1.49 -0.71
C THR A 65 0.41 2.54 0.28
N PHE A 66 -0.11 2.48 1.52
CA PHE A 66 0.32 3.37 2.60
C PHE A 66 1.81 3.25 2.88
N MET A 67 2.35 2.03 2.92
CA MET A 67 3.79 1.81 3.12
C MET A 67 4.63 2.46 2.02
N LEU A 68 4.16 2.41 0.77
CA LEU A 68 4.83 3.03 -0.39
C LEU A 68 4.72 4.55 -0.37
N SER A 69 3.67 5.12 0.23
CA SER A 69 3.45 6.57 0.27
C SER A 69 4.53 7.34 1.04
N ASP A 70 5.29 6.66 1.90
CA ASP A 70 6.44 7.22 2.61
C ASP A 70 7.66 7.47 1.70
N ILE A 71 7.68 6.92 0.47
CA ILE A 71 8.80 7.09 -0.46
C ILE A 71 8.84 8.55 -0.93
N LEU A 72 10.02 9.17 -0.86
CA LEU A 72 10.19 10.56 -1.24
C LEU A 72 9.87 10.78 -2.72
N GLY A 73 9.01 11.77 -3.01
CA GLY A 73 8.68 12.18 -4.38
C GLY A 73 7.76 11.21 -5.13
N VAL A 74 7.11 10.28 -4.41
CA VAL A 74 6.18 9.32 -4.99
C VAL A 74 4.78 9.92 -5.19
N GLU A 75 4.18 9.59 -6.32
CA GLU A 75 2.77 9.78 -6.65
C GLU A 75 2.18 8.39 -6.89
N ILE A 76 1.14 8.01 -6.16
CA ILE A 76 0.58 6.67 -6.21
C ILE A 76 -0.84 6.75 -6.76
N THR A 77 -1.18 5.84 -7.66
CA THR A 77 -2.55 5.54 -8.05
C THR A 77 -2.83 4.11 -7.63
N ALA A 78 -3.79 3.91 -6.75
CA ALA A 78 -4.15 2.61 -6.20
C ALA A 78 -5.53 2.18 -6.70
N ILE A 79 -5.66 0.94 -7.17
CA ILE A 79 -6.93 0.42 -7.69
C ILE A 79 -7.22 -0.97 -7.12
N ASP A 80 -8.48 -1.25 -6.85
CA ASP A 80 -8.98 -2.56 -6.46
C ASP A 80 -10.38 -2.74 -7.06
N ILE A 81 -10.76 -3.99 -7.33
CA ILE A 81 -12.08 -4.32 -7.85
C ILE A 81 -13.18 -4.19 -6.77
N SER A 82 -12.81 -4.34 -5.49
CA SER A 82 -13.72 -4.17 -4.36
C SER A 82 -13.83 -2.70 -3.98
N LYS A 83 -15.00 -2.12 -4.22
CA LYS A 83 -15.34 -0.75 -3.82
C LYS A 83 -15.23 -0.57 -2.30
N GLU A 84 -15.61 -1.58 -1.54
CA GLU A 84 -15.58 -1.59 -0.07
C GLU A 84 -14.14 -1.50 0.45
N SER A 85 -13.21 -2.16 -0.25
CA SER A 85 -11.78 -2.12 0.07
C SER A 85 -11.18 -0.75 -0.21
N ILE A 86 -11.56 -0.12 -1.32
CA ILE A 86 -11.18 1.27 -1.63
C ILE A 86 -11.71 2.24 -0.57
N ILE A 87 -13.01 2.18 -0.24
CA ILE A 87 -13.61 3.03 0.80
C ILE A 87 -12.87 2.86 2.14
N TYR A 88 -12.54 1.62 2.50
CA TYR A 88 -11.78 1.36 3.71
C TYR A 88 -10.36 1.95 3.64
N ALA A 89 -9.67 1.77 2.51
CA ALA A 89 -8.34 2.30 2.30
C ALA A 89 -8.32 3.83 2.43
N GLU A 90 -9.26 4.53 1.79
CA GLU A 90 -9.41 5.99 1.87
C GLU A 90 -9.61 6.45 3.32
N GLN A 91 -10.46 5.76 4.09
CA GLN A 91 -10.77 6.14 5.47
C GLN A 91 -9.65 5.86 6.48
N ASN A 92 -8.85 4.82 6.24
CA ASN A 92 -7.92 4.28 7.25
C ASN A 92 -6.44 4.42 6.88
N CYS A 93 -6.14 4.56 5.59
CA CYS A 93 -4.78 4.62 5.06
C CYS A 93 -4.51 5.96 4.34
N GLY A 94 -5.41 6.94 4.50
CA GLY A 94 -5.37 8.25 3.84
C GLY A 94 -4.12 9.08 4.15
N ALA A 95 -3.00 8.74 3.50
CA ALA A 95 -2.12 9.75 2.95
C ALA A 95 -2.89 10.46 1.82
N SER A 96 -2.63 11.75 1.63
CA SER A 96 -3.25 12.66 0.64
C SER A 96 -3.08 12.26 -0.85
N ASN A 97 -2.76 11.00 -1.12
CA ASN A 97 -2.27 10.44 -2.38
C ASN A 97 -2.63 8.94 -2.51
N ILE A 98 -3.75 8.53 -1.92
CA ILE A 98 -4.52 7.33 -2.27
C ILE A 98 -5.81 7.78 -2.92
#